data_AF-A0A2R8B8I3-F1
#
_entry.id   AF-A0A2R8B8I3-F1
#
_cell.length_a   1.000
_cell.length_b   1.000
_cell.length_c   1.000
_cell.angle_alpha   90.00
_cell.angle_beta   90.00
_cell.angle_gamma   90.00
#
_symmetry.space_group_name_H-M   'P 1'
#
loop_
_entity.id
_entity.type
_entity.pdbx_description
1 polymer ?
#
loop_
_entity_poly.entity_id
_entity_poly.type
_entity_poly.pdbx_seq_one_letter_code
_entity_poly.pdbx_strand_id
1 'polypeptide(L)'
;MLWSLVKIILFFCALVAVAFGASFLLEAQGGVRIEVAGSEYNFGPLQSVIALVLLVVTVWVFIKVLGLIIATWKFLNGDETAISRYFERNRQAKGYDALSQGMMALASGEGRLAMSKAEKAEKYLNKPELTNLLTAQAAELAGDRRKAEQTYRALIENDATRFVGVSGIMKQRLADGDTETALALAEKAFALKPKHEDTQDVLLKLQAKKEDWKGARETLSAKLKYGALPRDVHKRRDAVLALSEARAVYDDDLTIEAREAAIEANRLSPDLIPAAVMAAHGYIEQGNKKYATRVLKKAWDVAPHPDLAATFAAIEPDEAPAARLKRFRPLVKATITHPESQMLMTELHLANEDFPEARRTLADLNETNPTARTATLMAAIERGEGADDTVVKGWLARALSLPRGPQWICENCQHIHTEWKPTCENCESFDTLSWKTPPQSEVAMPGGIEMLPLIMGPKTDEGSEVVVIEDAEIIEDKTEAK
;
A
#
# COMPACT_ATOMS: atom_id res chain seq x y z
N MET A 1 -35.08 -46.96 -10.03
CA MET A 1 -35.91 -47.56 -11.10
C MET A 1 -35.97 -49.08 -11.05
N LEU A 2 -34.83 -49.80 -10.93
CA LEU A 2 -34.79 -51.28 -10.89
C LEU A 2 -35.68 -51.92 -9.82
N TRP A 3 -35.75 -51.35 -8.62
CA TRP A 3 -36.57 -51.90 -7.54
C TRP A 3 -38.09 -51.80 -7.78
N SER A 4 -38.53 -50.77 -8.52
CA SER A 4 -39.94 -50.66 -8.93
C SER A 4 -40.27 -51.67 -10.04
N LEU A 5 -39.32 -51.91 -10.94
CA LEU A 5 -39.46 -52.88 -12.02
C LEU A 5 -39.59 -54.31 -11.46
N VAL A 6 -38.77 -54.67 -10.48
CA VAL A 6 -38.86 -55.97 -9.78
C VAL A 6 -40.21 -56.14 -9.10
N LYS A 7 -40.72 -55.11 -8.41
CA LYS A 7 -42.05 -55.18 -7.77
C LYS A 7 -43.18 -55.39 -8.77
N ILE A 8 -43.12 -54.74 -9.94
CA ILE A 8 -44.14 -54.88 -11.00
C ILE A 8 -44.07 -56.27 -11.62
N ILE A 9 -42.88 -56.78 -11.95
CA ILE A 9 -42.70 -58.13 -12.52
C ILE A 9 -43.19 -59.18 -11.53
N LEU A 10 -42.81 -59.07 -10.26
CA LEU A 10 -43.20 -60.04 -9.22
C LEU A 10 -44.72 -59.99 -8.96
N PHE A 11 -45.33 -58.80 -9.01
CA PHE A 11 -46.78 -58.65 -8.97
C PHE A 11 -47.47 -59.32 -10.17
N PHE A 12 -46.95 -59.13 -11.38
CA PHE A 12 -47.48 -59.75 -12.58
C PHE A 12 -47.35 -61.28 -12.55
N CYS A 13 -46.21 -61.81 -12.12
CA CYS A 13 -46.00 -63.23 -11.91
C CYS A 13 -46.97 -63.81 -10.87
N ALA A 14 -47.21 -63.10 -9.76
CA ALA A 14 -48.20 -63.51 -8.78
C ALA A 14 -49.63 -63.50 -9.34
N LEU A 15 -49.97 -62.52 -10.16
CA LEU A 15 -51.29 -62.41 -10.79
C LEU A 15 -51.52 -63.55 -11.79
N VAL A 16 -50.51 -63.90 -12.58
CA VAL A 16 -50.53 -65.07 -13.47
C VAL A 16 -50.64 -66.37 -12.67
N ALA A 17 -49.87 -66.52 -11.59
CA ALA A 17 -49.93 -67.71 -10.74
C ALA A 17 -51.31 -67.88 -10.07
N VAL A 18 -51.94 -66.79 -9.63
CA VAL A 18 -53.30 -66.81 -9.07
C VAL A 18 -54.34 -67.13 -10.14
N ALA A 19 -54.23 -66.56 -11.34
CA ALA A 19 -55.12 -66.88 -12.46
C ALA A 19 -55.00 -68.35 -12.88
N PHE A 20 -53.78 -68.88 -12.93
CA PHE A 20 -53.50 -70.28 -13.23
C PHE A 20 -54.03 -71.22 -12.15
N GLY A 21 -53.80 -70.88 -10.87
CA GLY A 21 -54.35 -71.61 -9.73
C GLY A 21 -55.88 -71.60 -9.68
N ALA A 22 -56.51 -70.48 -10.04
CA ALA A 22 -57.97 -70.37 -10.14
C ALA A 22 -58.53 -71.23 -11.28
N SER A 23 -57.85 -71.30 -12.43
CA SER A 23 -58.24 -72.17 -13.54
C SER A 23 -58.15 -73.65 -13.15
N PHE A 24 -57.09 -74.04 -12.43
CA PHE A 24 -56.90 -75.42 -11.97
C PHE A 24 -57.92 -75.82 -10.88
N LEU A 25 -58.33 -74.86 -10.04
CA LEU A 25 -59.39 -75.04 -9.04
C LEU A 25 -60.79 -75.17 -9.66
N LEU A 26 -61.05 -74.53 -10.80
CA LEU A 26 -62.32 -74.63 -11.52
C LEU A 26 -62.49 -76.00 -12.21
N GLU A 27 -61.40 -76.67 -12.56
CA GLU A 27 -61.41 -78.02 -13.15
C GLU A 27 -61.39 -79.15 -12.10
N ALA A 28 -61.08 -78.84 -10.83
CA ALA A 28 -61.09 -79.81 -9.73
C ALA A 28 -62.52 -80.06 -9.23
N GLN A 29 -63.09 -81.24 -9.52
CA GLN A 29 -64.46 -81.65 -9.12
C GLN A 29 -64.64 -81.98 -7.62
N GLY A 30 -63.75 -81.52 -6.74
CA GLY A 30 -63.88 -81.69 -5.28
C GLY A 30 -63.49 -80.41 -4.58
N GLY A 31 -64.42 -79.80 -3.85
CA GLY A 31 -64.21 -78.55 -3.11
C GLY A 31 -63.02 -78.60 -2.14
N VAL A 32 -62.54 -77.43 -1.74
CA VAL A 32 -61.37 -77.30 -0.85
C VAL A 32 -61.77 -77.64 0.58
N ARG A 33 -61.16 -78.70 1.14
CA ARG A 33 -61.24 -79.01 2.58
C ARG A 33 -60.18 -78.22 3.33
N ILE A 34 -60.61 -77.36 4.24
CA ILE A 34 -59.71 -76.65 5.16
C ILE A 34 -60.05 -77.12 6.57
N GLU A 35 -59.08 -77.73 7.24
CA GLU A 35 -59.19 -78.15 8.63
C GLU A 35 -58.53 -77.08 9.50
N VAL A 36 -59.32 -76.42 10.36
CA VAL A 36 -58.81 -75.44 11.32
C VAL A 36 -59.34 -75.82 12.70
N ALA A 37 -58.42 -76.00 13.66
CA ALA A 37 -58.73 -76.29 15.06
C ALA A 37 -59.68 -77.50 15.26
N GLY A 38 -59.55 -78.55 14.44
CA GLY A 38 -60.27 -79.82 14.59
C GLY A 38 -61.73 -79.82 14.11
N SER A 39 -62.19 -78.78 13.39
CA SER A 39 -63.50 -78.78 12.71
C SER A 39 -63.32 -78.79 11.19
N GLU A 40 -64.01 -79.72 10.52
CA GLU A 40 -63.99 -79.84 9.06
C GLU A 40 -65.04 -78.91 8.41
N TYR A 41 -64.57 -77.90 7.67
CA TYR A 41 -65.44 -77.06 6.85
C TYR A 41 -65.31 -77.45 5.37
N ASN A 42 -66.37 -78.02 4.80
CA ASN A 42 -66.45 -78.28 3.36
C ASN A 42 -66.95 -77.02 2.65
N PHE A 43 -66.04 -76.30 1.99
CA PHE A 43 -66.39 -75.13 1.20
C PHE A 43 -66.83 -75.57 -0.21
N GLY A 44 -68.03 -75.15 -0.63
CA GLY A 44 -68.45 -75.29 -2.03
C GLY A 44 -67.59 -74.40 -2.95
N PRO A 45 -67.57 -74.65 -4.28
CA PRO A 45 -66.68 -73.97 -5.23
C PRO A 45 -66.70 -72.43 -5.11
N LEU A 46 -67.88 -71.86 -4.88
CA LEU A 46 -68.11 -70.42 -4.75
C LEU A 46 -67.59 -69.86 -3.41
N GLN A 47 -67.68 -70.65 -2.33
CA GLN A 47 -67.17 -70.25 -1.00
C GLN A 47 -65.65 -70.30 -0.94
N SER A 48 -65.00 -71.23 -1.65
CA SER A 48 -63.53 -71.28 -1.77
C SER A 48 -62.97 -70.06 -2.50
N VAL A 49 -63.65 -69.55 -3.53
CA VAL A 49 -63.24 -68.31 -4.22
C VAL A 49 -63.35 -67.10 -3.28
N ILE A 50 -64.45 -67.00 -2.53
CA ILE A 50 -64.65 -65.90 -1.55
C ILE A 50 -63.59 -65.95 -0.44
N ALA A 51 -63.29 -67.14 0.08
CA ALA A 51 -62.26 -67.34 1.11
C ALA A 51 -60.87 -66.94 0.59
N LEU A 52 -60.54 -67.28 -0.67
CA LEU A 52 -59.29 -66.88 -1.30
C LEU A 52 -59.19 -65.36 -1.45
N VAL A 53 -60.25 -64.69 -1.90
CA VAL A 53 -60.28 -63.22 -2.02
C VAL A 53 -60.10 -62.56 -0.65
N LEU A 54 -60.80 -63.04 0.38
CA LEU A 54 -60.64 -62.53 1.74
C LEU A 54 -59.22 -62.72 2.28
N LEU A 55 -58.58 -63.86 2.00
CA LEU A 55 -57.21 -64.12 2.38
C LEU A 55 -56.24 -63.15 1.69
N VAL A 56 -56.40 -62.93 0.38
CA VAL A 56 -55.57 -61.97 -0.38
C VAL A 56 -55.74 -60.55 0.16
N VAL A 57 -56.97 -60.12 0.44
CA VAL A 57 -57.23 -58.80 1.04
C VAL A 57 -56.61 -58.71 2.42
N THR A 58 -56.73 -59.74 3.25
CA THR A 58 -56.15 -59.76 4.61
C THR A 58 -54.62 -59.67 4.57
N VAL A 59 -53.97 -60.44 3.68
CA VAL A 59 -52.52 -60.38 3.47
C VAL A 59 -52.09 -59.01 2.95
N TRP A 60 -52.85 -58.41 2.03
CA TRP A 60 -52.57 -57.06 1.52
C TRP A 60 -52.65 -56.00 2.62
N VAL A 61 -53.71 -56.04 3.44
CA VAL A 61 -53.86 -55.14 4.60
C VAL A 61 -52.73 -55.37 5.59
N PHE A 62 -52.38 -56.62 5.90
CA PHE A 62 -51.29 -56.95 6.81
C PHE A 62 -49.95 -56.41 6.32
N ILE A 63 -49.62 -56.57 5.03
CA ILE A 63 -48.39 -56.00 4.44
C ILE A 63 -48.40 -54.47 4.52
N LYS A 64 -49.55 -53.82 4.31
CA LYS A 64 -49.69 -52.35 4.45
C LYS A 64 -49.48 -51.89 5.89
N VAL A 65 -50.05 -52.60 6.86
CA VAL A 65 -49.88 -52.32 8.29
C VAL A 65 -48.44 -52.55 8.72
N LEU A 66 -47.82 -53.65 8.29
CA LEU A 66 -46.41 -53.94 8.61
C LEU A 66 -45.47 -52.91 7.96
N GLY A 67 -45.75 -52.48 6.73
CA GLY A 67 -45.04 -51.39 6.07
C GLY A 67 -45.19 -50.05 6.80
N LEU A 68 -46.39 -49.76 7.32
CA LEU A 68 -46.64 -48.59 8.17
C LEU A 68 -45.82 -48.66 9.46
N ILE A 69 -45.87 -49.79 10.17
CA ILE A 69 -45.14 -50.01 11.42
C ILE A 69 -43.62 -49.86 11.20
N ILE A 70 -43.07 -50.47 10.15
CA ILE A 70 -41.64 -50.34 9.81
C ILE A 70 -41.29 -48.88 9.47
N ALA A 71 -42.14 -48.16 8.76
CA ALA A 71 -41.92 -46.74 8.46
C ALA A 71 -41.95 -45.87 9.73
N THR A 72 -42.89 -46.12 10.64
CA THR A 72 -42.98 -45.44 11.93
C THR A 72 -41.78 -45.77 12.82
N TRP A 73 -41.31 -47.02 12.80
CA TRP A 73 -40.14 -47.44 13.56
C TRP A 73 -38.84 -46.84 13.02
N LYS A 74 -38.67 -46.78 11.68
CA LYS A 74 -37.55 -46.08 11.04
C LYS A 74 -37.57 -44.57 11.30
N PHE A 75 -38.77 -43.97 11.35
CA PHE A 75 -38.94 -42.56 11.73
C PHE A 75 -38.51 -42.30 13.18
N LEU A 76 -38.83 -43.22 14.11
CA LEU A 76 -38.36 -43.14 15.50
C LEU A 76 -36.85 -43.40 15.64
N ASN A 77 -36.26 -44.25 14.80
CA ASN A 77 -34.83 -44.62 14.85
C ASN A 77 -33.89 -43.64 14.13
N GLY A 78 -34.37 -42.52 13.60
CA GLY A 78 -33.51 -41.42 13.14
C GLY A 78 -32.88 -41.61 11.75
N ASP A 79 -33.46 -42.45 10.89
CA ASP A 79 -32.99 -42.59 9.50
C ASP A 79 -33.34 -41.30 8.71
N GLU A 80 -32.36 -40.71 7.99
CA GLU A 80 -32.48 -39.43 7.27
C GLU A 80 -33.64 -39.44 6.24
N THR A 81 -34.82 -39.01 6.69
CA THR A 81 -36.03 -38.98 5.86
C THR A 81 -36.01 -37.83 4.85
N ALA A 82 -36.84 -37.92 3.80
CA ALA A 82 -37.02 -36.83 2.83
C ALA A 82 -37.46 -35.49 3.48
N ILE A 83 -38.03 -35.54 4.69
CA ILE A 83 -38.48 -34.39 5.47
C ILE A 83 -37.29 -33.65 6.10
N SER A 84 -36.29 -34.35 6.68
CA SER A 84 -35.10 -33.70 7.25
C SER A 84 -34.32 -32.94 6.16
N ARG A 85 -34.17 -33.52 4.97
CA ARG A 85 -33.58 -32.85 3.81
C ARG A 85 -34.31 -31.57 3.39
N TYR A 86 -35.64 -31.54 3.46
CA TYR A 86 -36.40 -30.33 3.15
C TYR A 86 -36.17 -29.22 4.19
N PHE A 87 -36.18 -29.56 5.48
CA PHE A 87 -35.91 -28.61 6.56
C PHE A 87 -34.47 -28.10 6.54
N GLU A 88 -33.49 -28.96 6.28
CA GLU A 88 -32.09 -28.57 6.12
C GLU A 88 -31.90 -27.64 4.92
N ARG A 89 -32.53 -27.94 3.79
CA ARG A 89 -32.45 -27.09 2.59
C ARG A 89 -33.07 -25.71 2.85
N ASN A 90 -34.20 -25.65 3.55
CA ASN A 90 -34.82 -24.38 3.95
C ASN A 90 -33.97 -23.62 4.98
N ARG A 91 -33.35 -24.33 5.93
CA ARG A 91 -32.43 -23.76 6.93
C ARG A 91 -31.20 -23.16 6.26
N GLN A 92 -30.58 -23.89 5.32
CA GLN A 92 -29.44 -23.41 4.54
C GLN A 92 -29.82 -22.21 3.67
N ALA A 93 -30.98 -22.24 2.99
CA ALA A 93 -31.46 -21.10 2.20
C ALA A 93 -31.59 -19.83 3.04
N LYS A 94 -32.20 -19.92 4.24
CA LYS A 94 -32.29 -18.81 5.19
C LYS A 94 -30.92 -18.35 5.70
N GLY A 95 -30.00 -19.28 5.90
CA GLY A 95 -28.63 -18.99 6.32
C GLY A 95 -27.83 -18.22 5.27
N TYR A 96 -27.90 -18.64 4.00
CA TYR A 96 -27.23 -17.94 2.90
C TYR A 96 -27.89 -16.60 2.57
N ASP A 97 -29.22 -16.49 2.71
CA ASP A 97 -29.92 -15.20 2.60
C ASP A 97 -29.48 -14.23 3.70
N ALA A 98 -29.39 -14.68 4.95
CA ALA A 98 -28.87 -13.88 6.05
C ALA A 98 -27.39 -13.48 5.83
N LEU A 99 -26.56 -14.39 5.32
CA LEU A 99 -25.17 -14.11 4.99
C LEU A 99 -25.07 -13.02 3.90
N SER A 100 -25.84 -13.14 2.83
CA SER A 100 -25.90 -12.17 1.72
C SER A 100 -26.32 -10.79 2.22
N GLN A 101 -27.39 -10.72 3.03
CA GLN A 101 -27.85 -9.47 3.64
C GLN A 101 -26.81 -8.88 4.60
N GLY A 102 -26.07 -9.71 5.33
CA GLY A 102 -24.96 -9.28 6.17
C GLY A 102 -23.81 -8.68 5.35
N MET A 103 -23.44 -9.30 4.23
CA MET A 103 -22.42 -8.76 3.32
C MET A 103 -22.84 -7.43 2.69
N MET A 104 -24.11 -7.30 2.29
CA MET A 104 -24.64 -6.02 1.80
C MET A 104 -24.62 -4.94 2.88
N ALA A 105 -25.01 -5.28 4.11
CA ALA A 105 -24.96 -4.35 5.24
C ALA A 105 -23.52 -3.90 5.57
N LEU A 106 -22.53 -4.81 5.48
CA LEU A 106 -21.11 -4.45 5.59
C LEU A 106 -20.69 -3.45 4.52
N ALA A 107 -21.04 -3.72 3.26
CA ALA A 107 -20.69 -2.84 2.14
C ALA A 107 -21.35 -1.46 2.27
N SER A 108 -22.54 -1.38 2.85
CA SER A 108 -23.25 -0.12 3.13
C SER A 108 -22.79 0.61 4.40
N GLY A 109 -21.82 0.07 5.16
CA GLY A 109 -21.36 0.70 6.41
C GLY A 109 -22.27 0.46 7.63
N GLU A 110 -23.29 -0.40 7.51
CA GLU A 110 -24.27 -0.64 8.57
C GLU A 110 -23.83 -1.75 9.54
N GLY A 111 -22.81 -1.48 10.38
CA GLY A 111 -22.19 -2.47 11.26
C GLY A 111 -23.15 -3.22 12.19
N ARG A 112 -24.11 -2.54 12.81
CA ARG A 112 -25.12 -3.18 13.70
C ARG A 112 -26.06 -4.11 12.94
N LEU A 113 -26.51 -3.70 11.75
CA LEU A 113 -27.35 -4.55 10.91
C LEU A 113 -26.55 -5.78 10.46
N ALA A 114 -25.33 -5.57 9.97
CA ALA A 114 -24.42 -6.63 9.57
C ALA A 114 -24.20 -7.65 10.70
N MET A 115 -23.99 -7.19 11.93
CA MET A 115 -23.86 -8.07 13.11
C MET A 115 -25.10 -8.93 13.33
N SER A 116 -26.29 -8.31 13.31
CA SER A 116 -27.54 -9.05 13.52
C SER A 116 -27.81 -10.10 12.43
N LYS A 117 -27.34 -9.85 11.20
CA LYS A 117 -27.44 -10.79 10.08
C LYS A 117 -26.37 -11.89 10.16
N ALA A 118 -25.17 -11.56 10.65
CA ALA A 118 -24.10 -12.51 10.89
C ALA A 118 -24.49 -13.56 11.95
N GLU A 119 -25.07 -13.12 13.08
CA GLU A 119 -25.56 -14.04 14.14
C GLU A 119 -26.69 -14.96 13.63
N LYS A 120 -27.57 -14.45 12.76
CA LYS A 120 -28.59 -15.27 12.09
C LYS A 120 -27.95 -16.28 11.14
N ALA A 121 -26.98 -15.87 10.35
CA ALA A 121 -26.26 -16.75 9.43
C ALA A 121 -25.52 -17.86 10.19
N GLU A 122 -24.86 -17.53 11.30
CA GLU A 122 -24.20 -18.49 12.21
C GLU A 122 -25.19 -19.54 12.71
N LYS A 123 -26.33 -19.11 13.28
CA LYS A 123 -27.38 -20.00 13.79
C LYS A 123 -27.95 -20.94 12.72
N TYR A 124 -28.08 -20.47 11.48
CA TYR A 124 -28.68 -21.27 10.41
C TYR A 124 -27.67 -22.17 9.70
N LEU A 125 -26.45 -21.70 9.43
CA LEU A 125 -25.46 -22.43 8.64
C LEU A 125 -24.59 -23.36 9.48
N ASN A 126 -24.29 -23.02 10.74
CA ASN A 126 -23.31 -23.74 11.58
C ASN A 126 -21.96 -23.97 10.86
N LYS A 127 -21.52 -23.01 10.03
CA LYS A 127 -20.26 -23.06 9.27
C LYS A 127 -19.32 -21.95 9.75
N PRO A 128 -18.58 -22.18 10.85
CA PRO A 128 -17.79 -21.14 11.51
C PRO A 128 -16.77 -20.49 10.57
N GLU A 129 -16.17 -21.24 9.64
CA GLU A 129 -15.20 -20.72 8.66
C GLU A 129 -15.74 -19.53 7.84
N LEU A 130 -17.02 -19.55 7.50
CA LEU A 130 -17.67 -18.53 6.67
C LEU A 130 -18.33 -17.45 7.54
N THR A 131 -19.02 -17.86 8.61
CA THR A 131 -19.82 -16.96 9.45
C THR A 131 -18.97 -16.15 10.42
N ASN A 132 -17.82 -16.69 10.87
CA ASN A 132 -16.92 -15.97 11.76
C ASN A 132 -16.25 -14.79 11.03
N LEU A 133 -15.95 -14.92 9.73
CA LEU A 133 -15.42 -13.78 8.97
C LEU A 133 -16.41 -12.63 8.90
N LEU A 134 -17.66 -12.92 8.54
CA LEU A 134 -18.72 -11.91 8.50
C LEU A 134 -18.94 -11.29 9.88
N THR A 135 -18.91 -12.11 10.94
CA THR A 135 -19.09 -11.67 12.33
C THR A 135 -17.93 -10.77 12.77
N ALA A 136 -16.69 -11.11 12.46
CA ALA A 136 -15.51 -10.33 12.81
C ALA A 136 -15.51 -8.95 12.12
N GLN A 137 -15.78 -8.93 10.81
CA GLN A 137 -15.88 -7.68 10.05
C GLN A 137 -17.05 -6.80 10.51
N ALA A 138 -18.19 -7.41 10.85
CA ALA A 138 -19.34 -6.68 11.39
C ALA A 138 -19.06 -6.11 12.78
N ALA A 139 -18.34 -6.85 13.62
CA ALA A 139 -17.89 -6.40 14.94
C ALA A 139 -16.96 -5.20 14.81
N GLU A 140 -15.99 -5.26 13.90
CA GLU A 140 -15.05 -4.18 13.61
C GLU A 140 -15.78 -2.91 13.14
N LEU A 141 -16.70 -3.04 12.17
CA LEU A 141 -17.50 -1.92 11.67
C LEU A 141 -18.46 -1.34 12.71
N ALA A 142 -18.96 -2.17 13.63
CA ALA A 142 -19.81 -1.73 14.74
C ALA A 142 -19.02 -1.12 15.91
N GLY A 143 -17.69 -1.14 15.87
CA GLY A 143 -16.80 -0.67 16.94
C GLY A 143 -16.59 -1.66 18.10
N ASP A 144 -17.11 -2.88 18.02
CA ASP A 144 -16.88 -3.93 19.02
C ASP A 144 -15.56 -4.68 18.74
N ARG A 145 -14.45 -3.99 19.04
CA ARG A 145 -13.09 -4.51 18.81
C ARG A 145 -12.82 -5.82 19.56
N ARG A 146 -13.36 -5.98 20.78
CA ARG A 146 -13.16 -7.18 21.60
C ARG A 146 -13.80 -8.39 20.95
N LYS A 147 -15.05 -8.27 20.47
CA LYS A 147 -15.73 -9.36 19.76
C LYS A 147 -15.02 -9.67 18.45
N ALA A 148 -14.62 -8.65 17.69
CA ALA A 148 -13.85 -8.82 16.46
C ALA A 148 -12.56 -9.62 16.69
N GLU A 149 -11.76 -9.25 17.69
CA GLU A 149 -10.51 -9.96 18.00
C GLU A 149 -10.75 -11.42 18.42
N GLN A 150 -11.76 -11.68 19.27
CA GLN A 150 -12.12 -13.03 19.68
C GLN A 150 -12.53 -13.89 18.48
N THR A 151 -13.32 -13.33 17.57
CA THR A 151 -13.75 -14.03 16.35
C THR A 151 -12.60 -14.24 15.37
N TYR A 152 -11.68 -13.27 15.21
CA TYR A 152 -10.47 -13.45 14.39
C TYR A 152 -9.55 -14.53 14.97
N ARG A 153 -9.41 -14.63 16.30
CA ARG A 153 -8.64 -15.72 16.95
C ARG A 153 -9.25 -17.09 16.64
N ALA A 154 -10.57 -17.22 16.65
CA ALA A 154 -11.23 -18.47 16.25
C ALA A 154 -10.96 -18.84 14.77
N LEU A 155 -10.79 -17.84 13.89
CA LEU A 155 -10.41 -18.07 12.49
C LEU A 155 -8.95 -18.54 12.32
N ILE A 156 -8.08 -18.32 13.30
CA ILE A 156 -6.66 -18.75 13.25
C ILE A 156 -6.50 -20.27 13.42
N GLU A 157 -7.43 -20.90 14.15
CA GLU A 157 -7.40 -22.33 14.47
C GLU A 157 -7.52 -23.21 13.22
N ASN A 158 -8.20 -22.72 12.17
CA ASN A 158 -8.39 -23.44 10.92
C ASN A 158 -7.42 -22.95 9.83
N ASP A 159 -6.72 -23.89 9.18
CA ASP A 159 -5.73 -23.59 8.12
C ASP A 159 -6.33 -22.75 6.97
N ALA A 160 -7.58 -22.99 6.58
CA ALA A 160 -8.23 -22.31 5.46
C ALA A 160 -8.49 -20.82 5.74
N THR A 161 -8.76 -20.47 7.00
CA THR A 161 -9.11 -19.10 7.43
C THR A 161 -7.98 -18.40 8.18
N ARG A 162 -6.88 -19.09 8.48
CA ARG A 162 -5.78 -18.58 9.30
C ARG A 162 -5.24 -17.25 8.82
N PHE A 163 -5.00 -17.13 7.52
CA PHE A 163 -4.52 -15.88 6.93
C PHE A 163 -5.45 -14.70 7.23
N VAL A 164 -6.76 -14.89 7.11
CA VAL A 164 -7.73 -13.82 7.31
C VAL A 164 -7.82 -13.43 8.79
N GLY A 165 -7.75 -14.41 9.69
CA GLY A 165 -7.67 -14.17 11.14
C GLY A 165 -6.43 -13.34 11.52
N VAL A 166 -5.25 -13.73 11.04
CA VAL A 166 -4.00 -12.99 11.31
C VAL A 166 -4.06 -11.58 10.73
N SER A 167 -4.48 -11.43 9.48
CA SER A 167 -4.59 -10.12 8.81
C SER A 167 -5.61 -9.19 9.47
N GLY A 168 -6.72 -9.73 10.00
CA GLY A 168 -7.71 -8.97 10.75
C GLY A 168 -7.13 -8.39 12.05
N ILE A 169 -6.48 -9.24 12.87
CA ILE A 169 -5.84 -8.79 14.11
C ILE A 169 -4.70 -7.81 13.80
N MET A 170 -3.91 -8.05 12.75
CA MET A 170 -2.85 -7.14 12.32
C MET A 170 -3.38 -5.73 12.05
N LYS A 171 -4.49 -5.60 11.32
CA LYS A 171 -5.13 -4.30 11.05
C LYS A 171 -5.62 -3.61 12.32
N GLN A 172 -6.17 -4.36 13.27
CA GLN A 172 -6.56 -3.81 14.56
C GLN A 172 -5.36 -3.27 15.34
N ARG A 173 -4.26 -4.04 15.43
CA ARG A 173 -3.03 -3.62 16.12
C ARG A 173 -2.40 -2.39 15.48
N LEU A 174 -2.41 -2.30 14.14
CA LEU A 174 -2.00 -1.10 13.42
C LEU A 174 -2.86 0.11 13.77
N ALA A 175 -4.18 -0.05 13.85
CA ALA A 175 -5.09 1.02 14.23
C ALA A 175 -4.94 1.45 15.70
N ASP A 176 -4.41 0.56 16.55
CA ASP A 176 -4.09 0.84 17.95
C ASP A 176 -2.70 1.47 18.14
N GLY A 177 -1.90 1.56 17.07
CA GLY A 177 -0.52 2.03 17.13
C GLY A 177 0.48 1.01 17.67
N ASP A 178 0.05 -0.23 17.92
CA ASP A 178 0.90 -1.35 18.35
C ASP A 178 1.65 -1.94 17.15
N THR A 179 2.70 -1.22 16.72
CA THR A 179 3.51 -1.55 15.55
C THR A 179 4.35 -2.80 15.75
N GLU A 180 4.75 -3.11 16.99
CA GLU A 180 5.57 -4.28 17.30
C GLU A 180 4.78 -5.58 17.10
N THR A 181 3.58 -5.66 17.68
CA THR A 181 2.70 -6.81 17.47
C THR A 181 2.22 -6.88 16.02
N ALA A 182 1.95 -5.73 15.41
CA ALA A 182 1.57 -5.67 13.99
C ALA A 182 2.68 -6.23 13.08
N LEU A 183 3.95 -5.95 13.36
CA LEU A 183 5.08 -6.49 12.58
C LEU A 183 5.14 -8.02 12.67
N ALA A 184 5.06 -8.58 13.89
CA ALA A 184 5.06 -10.02 14.08
C ALA A 184 3.86 -10.71 13.41
N LEU A 185 2.70 -10.05 13.37
CA LEU A 185 1.53 -10.55 12.65
C LEU A 185 1.68 -10.41 11.13
N ALA A 186 2.32 -9.35 10.64
CA ALA A 186 2.60 -9.14 9.22
C ALA A 186 3.59 -10.19 8.69
N GLU A 187 4.64 -10.52 9.44
CA GLU A 187 5.58 -11.62 9.10
C GLU A 187 4.84 -12.97 9.00
N LYS A 188 3.97 -13.27 9.96
CA LYS A 188 3.14 -14.49 9.95
C LYS A 188 2.17 -14.50 8.76
N ALA A 189 1.49 -13.39 8.48
CA ALA A 189 0.58 -13.26 7.34
C ALA A 189 1.33 -13.44 6.02
N PHE A 190 2.53 -12.86 5.91
CA PHE A 190 3.41 -13.01 4.75
C PHE A 190 3.86 -14.46 4.55
N ALA A 191 4.25 -15.16 5.61
CA ALA A 191 4.58 -16.58 5.55
C ALA A 191 3.39 -17.46 5.07
N LEU A 192 2.15 -17.10 5.45
CA LEU A 192 0.93 -17.81 5.06
C LEU A 192 0.54 -17.54 3.60
N LYS A 193 0.57 -16.27 3.17
CA LYS A 193 0.27 -15.88 1.78
C LYS A 193 1.29 -14.86 1.25
N PRO A 194 2.47 -15.32 0.78
CA PRO A 194 3.53 -14.45 0.28
C PRO A 194 3.15 -13.63 -0.95
N LYS A 195 2.05 -13.98 -1.63
CA LYS A 195 1.55 -13.30 -2.84
C LYS A 195 0.57 -12.15 -2.55
N HIS A 196 0.17 -11.95 -1.30
CA HIS A 196 -0.82 -10.93 -0.96
C HIS A 196 -0.19 -9.54 -0.89
N GLU A 197 -0.51 -8.66 -1.85
CA GLU A 197 0.13 -7.35 -1.99
C GLU A 197 -0.02 -6.47 -0.74
N ASP A 198 -1.23 -6.29 -0.19
CA ASP A 198 -1.39 -5.43 0.99
C ASP A 198 -0.55 -5.90 2.20
N THR A 199 -0.33 -7.22 2.31
CA THR A 199 0.48 -7.77 3.41
C THR A 199 1.95 -7.46 3.18
N GLN A 200 2.42 -7.57 1.93
CA GLN A 200 3.78 -7.17 1.57
C GLN A 200 4.00 -5.67 1.81
N ASP A 201 3.03 -4.82 1.46
CA ASP A 201 3.15 -3.36 1.61
C ASP A 201 3.16 -2.95 3.09
N VAL A 202 2.27 -3.52 3.90
CA VAL A 202 2.27 -3.32 5.35
C VAL A 202 3.56 -3.83 5.97
N LEU A 203 4.01 -5.04 5.61
CA LEU A 203 5.24 -5.62 6.15
C LEU A 203 6.47 -4.77 5.79
N LEU A 204 6.61 -4.38 4.51
CA LEU A 204 7.72 -3.55 4.05
C LEU A 204 7.75 -2.19 4.79
N LYS A 205 6.58 -1.58 4.99
CA LYS A 205 6.46 -0.33 5.75
C LYS A 205 6.88 -0.50 7.21
N LEU A 206 6.43 -1.58 7.87
CA LEU A 206 6.78 -1.86 9.26
C LEU A 206 8.26 -2.22 9.43
N GLN A 207 8.82 -3.00 8.51
CA GLN A 207 10.25 -3.35 8.49
C GLN A 207 11.12 -2.10 8.28
N ALA A 208 10.77 -1.25 7.31
CA ALA A 208 11.48 0.02 7.10
C ALA A 208 11.41 0.95 8.33
N LYS A 209 10.26 1.00 9.02
CA LYS A 209 10.09 1.79 10.24
C LYS A 209 10.87 1.24 11.44
N LYS A 210 11.06 -0.09 11.51
CA LYS A 210 11.88 -0.75 12.54
C LYS A 210 13.35 -0.88 12.12
N GLU A 211 13.72 -0.36 10.96
CA GLU A 211 15.07 -0.47 10.39
C GLU A 211 15.52 -1.93 10.19
N ASP A 212 14.57 -2.85 10.00
CA ASP A 212 14.84 -4.23 9.59
C ASP A 212 15.09 -4.28 8.07
N TRP A 213 16.24 -3.77 7.66
CA TRP A 213 16.61 -3.66 6.24
C TRP A 213 16.75 -5.02 5.57
N LYS A 214 17.30 -6.01 6.28
CA LYS A 214 17.44 -7.37 5.77
C LYS A 214 16.08 -8.02 5.51
N GLY A 215 15.15 -7.94 6.46
CA GLY A 215 13.78 -8.43 6.29
C GLY A 215 13.05 -7.69 5.16
N ALA A 216 13.22 -6.37 5.06
CA ALA A 216 12.64 -5.56 3.98
C ALA A 216 13.10 -6.02 2.59
N ARG A 217 14.39 -6.38 2.42
CA ARG A 217 14.94 -6.89 1.16
C ARG A 217 14.39 -8.26 0.78
N GLU A 218 14.15 -9.13 1.76
CA GLU A 218 13.49 -10.43 1.54
C GLU A 218 12.04 -10.25 1.07
N THR A 219 11.29 -9.37 1.73
CA THR A 219 9.91 -8.99 1.32
C THR A 219 9.90 -8.40 -0.09
N LEU A 220 10.83 -7.50 -0.41
CA LEU A 220 10.95 -6.88 -1.73
C LEU A 220 11.27 -7.89 -2.83
N SER A 221 12.18 -8.83 -2.55
CA SER A 221 12.55 -9.92 -3.47
C SER A 221 11.36 -10.84 -3.75
N ALA A 222 10.54 -11.13 -2.74
CA ALA A 222 9.30 -11.88 -2.93
C ALA A 222 8.29 -11.12 -3.79
N LYS A 223 8.16 -9.80 -3.60
CA LYS A 223 7.28 -8.96 -4.42
C LYS A 223 7.66 -8.98 -5.90
N LEU A 224 8.97 -8.96 -6.20
CA LEU A 224 9.47 -9.16 -7.57
C LEU A 224 9.17 -10.57 -8.10
N LYS A 225 9.44 -11.62 -7.30
CA LYS A 225 9.22 -13.02 -7.70
C LYS A 225 7.76 -13.32 -8.05
N TYR A 226 6.82 -12.69 -7.35
CA TYR A 226 5.39 -12.94 -7.53
C TYR A 226 4.69 -11.95 -8.48
N GLY A 227 5.45 -11.04 -9.13
CA GLY A 227 5.01 -10.29 -10.31
C GLY A 227 4.32 -8.94 -10.04
N ALA A 228 4.35 -8.45 -8.80
CA ALA A 228 3.70 -7.20 -8.41
C ALA A 228 4.61 -5.96 -8.54
N LEU A 229 5.88 -6.11 -8.96
CA LEU A 229 6.85 -5.01 -8.99
C LEU A 229 7.71 -5.03 -10.27
N PRO A 230 7.78 -3.90 -11.01
CA PRO A 230 8.73 -3.73 -12.10
C PRO A 230 10.19 -3.90 -11.65
N ARG A 231 11.05 -4.42 -12.53
CA ARG A 231 12.45 -4.75 -12.20
C ARG A 231 13.31 -3.53 -11.86
N ASP A 232 13.04 -2.43 -12.53
CA ASP A 232 13.65 -1.11 -12.30
C ASP A 232 13.27 -0.57 -10.92
N VAL A 233 11.98 -0.59 -10.57
CA VAL A 233 11.49 -0.18 -9.24
C VAL A 233 12.08 -1.07 -8.14
N HIS A 234 12.16 -2.38 -8.37
CA HIS A 234 12.84 -3.29 -7.44
C HIS A 234 14.30 -2.89 -7.22
N LYS A 235 15.07 -2.67 -8.30
CA LYS A 235 16.49 -2.31 -8.18
C LYS A 235 16.69 -1.01 -7.41
N ARG A 236 15.86 0.01 -7.68
CA ARG A 236 15.90 1.28 -6.96
C ARG A 236 15.60 1.10 -5.48
N ARG A 237 14.51 0.40 -5.14
CA ARG A 237 14.13 0.14 -3.75
C ARG A 237 15.16 -0.70 -3.00
N ASP A 238 15.76 -1.69 -3.65
CA ASP A 238 16.85 -2.49 -3.09
C ASP A 238 18.08 -1.63 -2.81
N ALA A 239 18.38 -0.67 -3.71
CA ALA A 239 19.43 0.33 -3.48
C ALA A 239 19.14 1.23 -2.27
N VAL A 240 17.90 1.70 -2.12
CA VAL A 240 17.48 2.52 -0.97
C VAL A 240 17.60 1.74 0.34
N LEU A 241 17.22 0.45 0.36
CA LEU A 241 17.39 -0.40 1.53
C LEU A 241 18.86 -0.63 1.86
N ALA A 242 19.70 -0.96 0.86
CA ALA A 242 21.14 -1.13 1.05
C ALA A 242 21.82 0.17 1.54
N LEU A 243 21.40 1.33 1.04
CA LEU A 243 21.89 2.62 1.52
C LEU A 243 21.47 2.88 2.98
N SER A 244 20.25 2.51 3.35
CA SER A 244 19.75 2.70 4.72
C SER A 244 20.49 1.81 5.71
N GLU A 245 20.80 0.57 5.31
CA GLU A 245 21.66 -0.35 6.04
C GLU A 245 23.07 0.22 6.23
N ALA A 246 23.64 0.84 5.19
CA ALA A 246 24.93 1.50 5.28
C ALA A 246 24.93 2.71 6.24
N ARG A 247 23.85 3.51 6.24
CA ARG A 247 23.73 4.72 7.08
C ARG A 247 23.60 4.41 8.56
N ALA A 248 22.87 3.37 8.94
CA ALA A 248 22.75 2.94 10.34
C ALA A 248 24.11 2.63 10.98
N VAL A 249 25.11 2.29 10.16
CA VAL A 249 26.47 1.95 10.59
C VAL A 249 27.46 3.12 10.38
N TYR A 250 27.02 4.25 9.80
CA TYR A 250 27.84 5.46 9.61
C TYR A 250 27.88 6.36 10.86
N ASP A 251 26.89 6.21 11.75
CA ASP A 251 26.85 6.93 13.03
C ASP A 251 27.91 6.41 14.03
N ASP A 252 28.49 5.22 13.76
CA ASP A 252 29.69 4.66 14.38
C ASP A 252 30.79 4.53 13.29
N ASP A 253 32.09 4.43 13.64
CA ASP A 253 33.18 4.33 12.65
C ASP A 253 32.85 3.34 11.50
N LEU A 254 32.83 3.84 10.26
CA LEU A 254 32.39 3.11 9.06
C LEU A 254 32.97 1.69 9.02
N THR A 255 32.13 0.68 9.19
CA THR A 255 32.54 -0.72 9.04
C THR A 255 32.77 -1.06 7.57
N ILE A 256 33.39 -2.21 7.30
CA ILE A 256 33.62 -2.66 5.92
C ILE A 256 32.27 -2.97 5.26
N GLU A 257 31.36 -3.58 6.00
CA GLU A 257 30.02 -3.99 5.57
C GLU A 257 29.18 -2.77 5.14
N ALA A 258 29.23 -1.68 5.91
CA ALA A 258 28.54 -0.43 5.60
C ALA A 258 29.03 0.18 4.28
N ARG A 259 30.35 0.16 4.06
CA ARG A 259 30.96 0.64 2.81
C ARG A 259 30.54 -0.23 1.62
N GLU A 260 30.55 -1.54 1.78
CA GLU A 260 30.11 -2.47 0.73
C GLU A 260 28.63 -2.27 0.38
N ALA A 261 27.77 -2.07 1.39
CA ALA A 261 26.35 -1.78 1.19
C ALA A 261 26.13 -0.46 0.45
N ALA A 262 26.87 0.61 0.77
CA ALA A 262 26.80 1.88 0.05
C ALA A 262 27.27 1.77 -1.41
N ILE A 263 28.36 1.03 -1.66
CA ILE A 263 28.87 0.78 -3.02
C ILE A 263 27.86 -0.03 -3.83
N GLU A 264 27.25 -1.06 -3.22
CA GLU A 264 26.21 -1.86 -3.85
C GLU A 264 24.96 -1.03 -4.16
N ALA A 265 24.52 -0.17 -3.24
CA ALA A 265 23.40 0.75 -3.45
C ALA A 265 23.63 1.63 -4.70
N ASN A 266 24.80 2.27 -4.80
CA ASN A 266 25.14 3.09 -5.96
C ASN A 266 25.28 2.26 -7.25
N ARG A 267 25.69 0.99 -7.17
CA ARG A 267 25.74 0.09 -8.33
C ARG A 267 24.33 -0.27 -8.82
N LEU A 268 23.39 -0.46 -7.90
CA LEU A 268 21.99 -0.79 -8.19
C LEU A 268 21.22 0.42 -8.73
N SER A 269 21.44 1.62 -8.18
CA SER A 269 20.79 2.87 -8.57
C SER A 269 21.81 4.03 -8.62
N PRO A 270 22.51 4.23 -9.75
CA PRO A 270 23.52 5.30 -9.90
C PRO A 270 22.94 6.73 -9.88
N ASP A 271 21.63 6.86 -10.06
CA ASP A 271 20.84 8.09 -9.98
C ASP A 271 20.45 8.46 -8.54
N LEU A 272 20.64 7.54 -7.58
CA LEU A 272 20.41 7.81 -6.16
C LEU A 272 21.59 8.60 -5.59
N ILE A 273 21.48 9.94 -5.64
CA ILE A 273 22.53 10.87 -5.20
C ILE A 273 23.12 10.53 -3.82
N PRO A 274 22.32 10.25 -2.77
CA PRO A 274 22.86 9.93 -1.45
C PRO A 274 23.71 8.64 -1.45
N ALA A 275 23.39 7.66 -2.31
CA ALA A 275 24.21 6.46 -2.45
C ALA A 275 25.54 6.75 -3.15
N ALA A 276 25.54 7.61 -4.17
CA ALA A 276 26.77 8.04 -4.83
C ALA A 276 27.69 8.83 -3.88
N VAL A 277 27.12 9.73 -3.08
CA VAL A 277 27.83 10.48 -2.03
C VAL A 277 28.47 9.52 -1.02
N MET A 278 27.68 8.62 -0.44
CA MET A 278 28.16 7.69 0.58
C MET A 278 29.23 6.72 0.04
N ALA A 279 29.02 6.17 -1.16
CA ALA A 279 30.02 5.33 -1.82
C ALA A 279 31.32 6.10 -2.10
N ALA A 280 31.23 7.37 -2.50
CA ALA A 280 32.40 8.21 -2.74
C ALA A 280 33.17 8.50 -1.45
N HIS A 281 32.49 8.79 -0.34
CA HIS A 281 33.13 8.90 0.99
C HIS A 281 33.88 7.61 1.35
N GLY A 282 33.26 6.44 1.18
CA GLY A 282 33.94 5.16 1.40
C GLY A 282 35.20 4.97 0.56
N TYR A 283 35.22 5.42 -0.70
CA TYR A 283 36.43 5.42 -1.53
C TYR A 283 37.48 6.45 -1.08
N ILE A 284 37.06 7.62 -0.60
CA ILE A 284 37.97 8.67 -0.09
C ILE A 284 38.71 8.17 1.15
N GLU A 285 38.01 7.53 2.09
CA GLU A 285 38.61 6.93 3.29
C GLU A 285 39.64 5.84 2.95
N GLN A 286 39.39 5.07 1.89
CA GLN A 286 40.33 4.07 1.37
C GLN A 286 41.52 4.70 0.61
N GLY A 287 41.58 6.03 0.48
CA GLY A 287 42.56 6.74 -0.34
C GLY A 287 42.36 6.55 -1.84
N ASN A 288 41.24 5.96 -2.27
CA ASN A 288 40.98 5.60 -3.65
C ASN A 288 40.29 6.72 -4.44
N LYS A 289 41.00 7.84 -4.60
CA LYS A 289 40.54 9.07 -5.28
C LYS A 289 39.98 8.83 -6.69
N LYS A 290 40.55 7.88 -7.43
CA LYS A 290 40.13 7.54 -8.80
C LYS A 290 38.72 6.98 -8.86
N TYR A 291 38.35 6.11 -7.93
CA TYR A 291 37.01 5.51 -7.90
C TYR A 291 35.97 6.51 -7.37
N ALA A 292 36.32 7.30 -6.33
CA ALA A 292 35.47 8.40 -5.86
C ALA A 292 35.13 9.38 -7.00
N THR A 293 36.16 9.83 -7.74
CA THR A 293 36.00 10.71 -8.91
C THR A 293 35.05 10.10 -9.95
N ARG A 294 35.19 8.80 -10.25
CA ARG A 294 34.36 8.12 -11.25
C ARG A 294 32.90 8.03 -10.83
N VAL A 295 32.64 7.68 -9.57
CA VAL A 295 31.28 7.57 -9.03
C VAL A 295 30.58 8.92 -9.06
N LEU A 296 31.22 9.96 -8.52
CA LEU A 296 30.65 11.30 -8.45
C LEU A 296 30.42 11.88 -9.85
N LYS A 297 31.36 11.69 -10.78
CA LYS A 297 31.17 12.14 -12.16
C LYS A 297 29.98 11.48 -12.83
N LYS A 298 29.82 10.17 -12.67
CA LYS A 298 28.67 9.45 -13.25
C LYS A 298 27.34 9.93 -12.66
N ALA A 299 27.29 10.17 -11.35
CA ALA A 299 26.08 10.70 -10.70
C ALA A 299 25.79 12.15 -11.16
N TRP A 300 26.82 12.99 -11.29
CA TRP A 300 26.71 14.37 -11.76
C TRP A 300 26.19 14.46 -13.20
N ASP A 301 26.64 13.57 -14.08
CA ASP A 301 26.17 13.51 -15.47
C ASP A 301 24.67 13.16 -15.58
N VAL A 302 24.09 12.51 -14.56
CA VAL A 302 22.67 12.15 -14.49
C VAL A 302 21.85 13.27 -13.83
N ALA A 303 22.27 13.72 -12.65
CA ALA A 303 21.57 14.74 -11.86
C ALA A 303 22.59 15.58 -11.06
N PRO A 304 23.00 16.75 -11.57
CA PRO A 304 23.85 17.68 -10.81
C PRO A 304 23.23 18.05 -9.47
N HIS A 305 24.00 17.94 -8.38
CA HIS A 305 23.51 18.12 -7.02
C HIS A 305 24.58 18.71 -6.09
N PRO A 306 24.24 19.63 -5.16
CA PRO A 306 25.22 20.26 -4.26
C PRO A 306 26.03 19.25 -3.43
N ASP A 307 25.40 18.21 -2.89
CA ASP A 307 26.10 17.17 -2.12
C ASP A 307 27.17 16.43 -2.95
N LEU A 308 26.96 16.23 -4.25
CA LEU A 308 27.97 15.64 -5.13
C LEU A 308 29.17 16.59 -5.30
N ALA A 309 28.92 17.89 -5.41
CA ALA A 309 29.98 18.90 -5.50
C ALA A 309 30.78 18.97 -4.20
N ALA A 310 30.11 18.99 -3.04
CA ALA A 310 30.74 19.00 -1.74
C ALA A 310 31.62 17.74 -1.52
N THR A 311 31.09 16.57 -1.87
CA THR A 311 31.83 15.30 -1.80
C THR A 311 33.01 15.28 -2.78
N PHE A 312 32.85 15.86 -3.96
CA PHE A 312 33.94 15.99 -4.93
C PHE A 312 35.04 16.93 -4.43
N ALA A 313 34.69 17.99 -3.70
CA ALA A 313 35.65 18.86 -3.03
C ALA A 313 36.46 18.09 -1.98
N ALA A 314 35.80 17.23 -1.20
CA ALA A 314 36.42 16.43 -0.13
C ALA A 314 37.49 15.42 -0.62
N ILE A 315 37.57 15.11 -1.92
CA ILE A 315 38.65 14.28 -2.48
C ILE A 315 40.04 14.94 -2.31
N GLU A 316 40.10 16.26 -2.39
CA GLU A 316 41.32 17.07 -2.24
C GLU A 316 41.01 18.32 -1.39
N PRO A 317 40.99 18.21 -0.05
CA PRO A 317 40.58 19.31 0.83
C PRO A 317 41.55 20.49 0.79
N ASP A 318 42.85 20.24 0.65
CA ASP A 318 43.92 21.23 0.80
C ASP A 318 44.41 21.83 -0.54
N GLU A 319 43.69 21.62 -1.64
CA GLU A 319 44.10 22.15 -2.94
C GLU A 319 43.84 23.67 -3.07
N ALA A 320 44.73 24.38 -3.76
CA ALA A 320 44.57 25.81 -4.03
C ALA A 320 43.37 26.09 -4.95
N PRO A 321 42.70 27.27 -4.85
CA PRO A 321 41.50 27.58 -5.63
C PRO A 321 41.63 27.39 -7.15
N ALA A 322 42.76 27.82 -7.74
CA ALA A 322 43.02 27.64 -9.16
C ALA A 322 43.12 26.16 -9.58
N ALA A 323 43.70 25.32 -8.72
CA ALA A 323 43.80 23.88 -8.96
C ALA A 323 42.42 23.21 -8.82
N ARG A 324 41.64 23.62 -7.81
CA ARG A 324 40.25 23.18 -7.61
C ARG A 324 39.39 23.48 -8.83
N LEU A 325 39.40 24.72 -9.31
CA LEU A 325 38.68 25.13 -10.51
C LEU A 325 39.04 24.25 -11.72
N LYS A 326 40.33 23.97 -11.92
CA LYS A 326 40.81 23.09 -13.00
C LYS A 326 40.29 21.65 -12.85
N ARG A 327 40.21 21.12 -11.63
CA ARG A 327 39.72 19.76 -11.33
C ARG A 327 38.21 19.61 -11.50
N PHE A 328 37.45 20.66 -11.20
CA PHE A 328 35.99 20.68 -11.32
C PHE A 328 35.50 20.94 -12.75
N ARG A 329 36.26 21.63 -13.62
CA ARG A 329 35.89 21.85 -15.03
C ARG A 329 35.46 20.57 -15.79
N PRO A 330 36.18 19.44 -15.69
CA PRO A 330 35.76 18.17 -16.30
C PRO A 330 34.48 17.54 -15.73
N LEU A 331 34.09 17.90 -14.50
CA LEU A 331 32.87 17.42 -13.85
C LEU A 331 31.64 18.07 -14.48
N VAL A 332 31.66 19.40 -14.61
CA VAL A 332 30.52 20.18 -15.12
C VAL A 332 30.43 20.25 -16.65
N LYS A 333 31.46 19.78 -17.38
CA LYS A 333 31.58 19.97 -18.83
C LYS A 333 30.34 19.52 -19.62
N ALA A 334 29.73 18.40 -19.24
CA ALA A 334 28.55 17.85 -19.93
C ALA A 334 27.24 18.57 -19.54
N THR A 335 27.21 19.23 -18.39
CA THR A 335 26.03 19.85 -17.78
C THR A 335 26.26 21.33 -17.50
N ILE A 336 27.08 22.02 -18.31
CA ILE A 336 27.54 23.39 -18.04
C ILE A 336 26.41 24.42 -18.00
N THR A 337 25.31 24.16 -18.71
CA THR A 337 24.10 25.00 -18.74
C THR A 337 23.12 24.67 -17.62
N HIS A 338 23.36 23.61 -16.83
CA HIS A 338 22.49 23.25 -15.72
C HIS A 338 22.64 24.29 -14.59
N PRO A 339 21.54 24.75 -13.96
CA PRO A 339 21.59 25.76 -12.90
C PRO A 339 22.58 25.43 -11.78
N GLU A 340 22.59 24.18 -11.30
CA GLU A 340 23.53 23.74 -10.25
C GLU A 340 25.00 23.81 -10.71
N SER A 341 25.29 23.50 -11.98
CA SER A 341 26.64 23.59 -12.53
C SER A 341 27.11 25.03 -12.66
N GLN A 342 26.22 25.94 -13.08
CA GLN A 342 26.52 27.37 -13.14
C GLN A 342 26.80 27.94 -11.76
N MET A 343 25.93 27.66 -10.77
CA MET A 343 26.13 28.10 -9.38
C MET A 343 27.45 27.54 -8.79
N LEU A 344 27.73 26.25 -9.00
CA LEU A 344 28.98 25.64 -8.57
C LEU A 344 30.20 26.32 -9.22
N MET A 345 30.17 26.55 -10.52
CA MET A 345 31.27 27.23 -11.21
C MET A 345 31.45 28.66 -10.72
N THR A 346 30.36 29.38 -10.47
CA THR A 346 30.40 30.71 -9.86
C THR A 346 31.07 30.69 -8.48
N GLU A 347 30.72 29.74 -7.61
CA GLU A 347 31.37 29.56 -6.30
C GLU A 347 32.87 29.28 -6.44
N LEU A 348 33.27 28.48 -7.42
CA LEU A 348 34.67 28.18 -7.70
C LEU A 348 35.44 29.39 -8.24
N HIS A 349 34.82 30.21 -9.09
CA HIS A 349 35.40 31.47 -9.57
C HIS A 349 35.53 32.49 -8.43
N LEU A 350 34.52 32.60 -7.56
CA LEU A 350 34.57 33.41 -6.35
C LEU A 350 35.72 33.00 -5.43
N ALA A 351 35.89 31.70 -5.17
CA ALA A 351 36.99 31.18 -4.36
C ALA A 351 38.36 31.44 -5.00
N ASN A 352 38.43 31.59 -6.33
CA ASN A 352 39.62 31.95 -7.07
C ASN A 352 39.77 33.47 -7.29
N GLU A 353 38.92 34.29 -6.68
CA GLU A 353 38.89 35.75 -6.81
C GLU A 353 38.74 36.26 -8.26
N ASP A 354 38.17 35.43 -9.14
CA ASP A 354 37.85 35.78 -10.53
C ASP A 354 36.41 36.27 -10.63
N PHE A 355 36.16 37.44 -10.04
CA PHE A 355 34.82 38.04 -9.95
C PHE A 355 34.18 38.33 -11.32
N PRO A 356 34.90 38.83 -12.34
CA PRO A 356 34.31 39.08 -13.65
C PRO A 356 33.78 37.80 -14.31
N GLU A 357 34.50 36.68 -14.19
CA GLU A 357 34.04 35.40 -14.74
C GLU A 357 32.92 34.78 -13.90
N ALA A 358 32.96 34.94 -12.57
CA ALA A 358 31.87 34.55 -11.68
C ALA A 358 30.55 35.24 -12.06
N ARG A 359 30.62 36.56 -12.38
CA ARG A 359 29.48 37.36 -12.87
C ARG A 359 28.95 36.85 -14.19
N ARG A 360 29.82 36.63 -15.18
CA ARG A 360 29.41 36.12 -16.51
C ARG A 360 28.74 34.75 -16.42
N THR A 361 29.25 33.88 -15.56
CA THR A 361 28.71 32.52 -15.37
C THR A 361 27.31 32.55 -14.75
N LEU A 362 27.04 33.49 -13.84
CA LEU A 362 25.78 33.58 -13.10
C LEU A 362 24.70 34.43 -13.80
N ALA A 363 25.10 35.32 -14.73
CA ALA A 363 24.24 36.36 -15.31
C ALA A 363 22.91 35.82 -15.85
N ASP A 364 22.96 34.83 -16.74
CA ASP A 364 21.77 34.22 -17.36
C ASP A 364 20.85 33.57 -16.33
N LEU A 365 21.43 32.88 -15.33
CA LEU A 365 20.65 32.18 -14.31
C LEU A 365 19.91 33.14 -13.37
N ASN A 366 20.52 34.28 -13.05
CA ASN A 366 19.91 35.28 -12.19
C ASN A 366 18.71 36.00 -12.83
N GLU A 367 18.63 36.00 -14.17
CA GLU A 367 17.50 36.56 -14.92
C GLU A 367 16.42 35.50 -15.18
N THR A 368 16.82 34.29 -15.59
CA THR A 368 15.89 33.24 -16.05
C THR A 368 15.29 32.40 -14.92
N ASN A 369 16.05 32.12 -13.85
CA ASN A 369 15.59 31.29 -12.73
C ASN A 369 16.20 31.78 -11.39
N PRO A 370 15.81 32.97 -10.92
CA PRO A 370 16.38 33.55 -9.72
C PRO A 370 15.98 32.76 -8.47
N THR A 371 16.98 32.42 -7.66
CA THR A 371 16.80 31.78 -6.35
C THR A 371 17.51 32.59 -5.26
N ALA A 372 17.19 32.30 -4.00
CA ALA A 372 17.91 32.89 -2.86
C ALA A 372 19.43 32.65 -2.97
N ARG A 373 19.86 31.47 -3.46
CA ARG A 373 21.29 31.15 -3.66
C ARG A 373 21.90 32.01 -4.78
N THR A 374 21.24 32.17 -5.92
CA THR A 374 21.79 33.00 -7.02
C THR A 374 21.91 34.47 -6.60
N ALA A 375 20.93 35.02 -5.89
CA ALA A 375 21.02 36.40 -5.38
C ALA A 375 22.13 36.56 -4.33
N THR A 376 22.33 35.56 -3.47
CA THR A 376 23.43 35.55 -2.49
C THR A 376 24.79 35.46 -3.16
N LEU A 377 24.93 34.65 -4.22
CA LEU A 377 26.14 34.59 -5.02
C LEU A 377 26.41 35.91 -5.73
N MET A 378 25.38 36.58 -6.26
CA MET A 378 25.53 37.91 -6.84
C MET A 378 25.99 38.93 -5.80
N ALA A 379 25.41 38.92 -4.59
CA ALA A 379 25.88 39.77 -3.49
C ALA A 379 27.36 39.56 -3.16
N ALA A 380 27.83 38.29 -3.20
CA ALA A 380 29.23 37.96 -2.98
C ALA A 380 30.14 38.48 -4.12
N ILE A 381 29.68 38.41 -5.37
CA ILE A 381 30.38 38.97 -6.54
C ILE A 381 30.51 40.49 -6.41
N GLU A 382 29.40 41.20 -6.14
CA GLU A 382 29.40 42.66 -5.98
C GLU A 382 30.35 43.12 -4.87
N ARG A 383 30.34 42.41 -3.73
CA ARG A 383 31.28 42.69 -2.63
C ARG A 383 32.73 42.47 -3.06
N GLY A 384 33.02 41.40 -3.80
CA GLY A 384 34.35 41.08 -4.30
C GLY A 384 34.89 42.11 -5.31
N GLU A 385 34.01 42.68 -6.13
CA GLU A 385 34.34 43.75 -7.09
C GLU A 385 34.46 45.14 -6.44
N GLY A 386 34.12 45.27 -5.16
CA GLY A 386 34.23 46.52 -4.40
C GLY A 386 33.01 47.44 -4.53
N ALA A 387 31.83 46.90 -4.82
CA ALA A 387 30.59 47.66 -4.84
C ALA A 387 30.19 48.18 -3.44
N ASP A 388 29.39 49.24 -3.41
CA ASP A 388 28.88 49.81 -2.16
C ASP A 388 28.03 48.81 -1.36
N ASP A 389 28.10 48.92 -0.02
CA ASP A 389 27.35 48.06 0.90
C ASP A 389 25.83 48.15 0.70
N THR A 390 25.32 49.27 0.15
CA THR A 390 23.92 49.44 -0.25
C THR A 390 23.51 48.47 -1.37
N VAL A 391 24.38 48.25 -2.36
CA VAL A 391 24.15 47.32 -3.47
C VAL A 391 24.16 45.87 -2.97
N VAL A 392 25.15 45.52 -2.14
CA VAL A 392 25.25 44.20 -1.51
C VAL A 392 24.01 43.90 -0.66
N LYS A 393 23.59 44.85 0.18
CA LYS A 393 22.34 44.73 0.97
C LYS A 393 21.10 44.62 0.09
N GLY A 394 21.05 45.33 -1.04
CA GLY A 394 19.97 45.21 -2.01
C GLY A 394 19.81 43.78 -2.54
N TRP A 395 20.91 43.13 -2.92
CA TRP A 395 20.90 41.73 -3.35
C TRP A 395 20.49 40.76 -2.24
N LEU A 396 21.00 40.95 -1.02
CA LEU A 396 20.63 40.11 0.13
C LEU A 396 19.15 40.29 0.51
N ALA A 397 18.61 41.51 0.44
CA ALA A 397 17.19 41.77 0.65
C ALA A 397 16.34 41.08 -0.43
N ARG A 398 16.77 41.14 -1.69
CA ARG A 398 16.12 40.42 -2.79
C ARG A 398 16.15 38.90 -2.59
N ALA A 399 17.20 38.33 -2.00
CA ALA A 399 17.28 36.89 -1.75
C ALA A 399 16.16 36.38 -0.81
N LEU A 400 15.63 37.23 0.09
CA LEU A 400 14.57 36.86 1.04
C LEU A 400 13.20 36.64 0.37
N SER A 401 12.96 37.27 -0.79
CA SER A 401 11.71 37.12 -1.55
C SER A 401 11.81 36.07 -2.66
N LEU A 402 12.99 35.52 -2.91
CA LEU A 402 13.22 34.51 -3.94
C LEU A 402 13.02 33.08 -3.41
N PRO A 403 12.63 32.12 -4.29
CA PRO A 403 12.55 30.72 -3.91
C PRO A 403 13.92 30.20 -3.46
N ARG A 404 13.94 29.28 -2.48
CA ARG A 404 15.18 28.69 -1.97
C ARG A 404 15.89 27.76 -2.96
N GLY A 405 15.22 27.41 -4.06
CA GLY A 405 15.70 26.44 -5.05
C GLY A 405 15.19 25.03 -4.78
N PRO A 406 15.77 24.01 -5.44
CA PRO A 406 15.41 22.61 -5.25
C PRO A 406 15.62 22.12 -3.81
N GLN A 407 14.72 21.26 -3.34
CA GLN A 407 14.75 20.63 -2.02
C GLN A 407 14.31 19.17 -2.13
N TRP A 408 14.55 18.37 -1.09
CA TRP A 408 14.02 17.01 -0.99
C TRP A 408 12.52 17.08 -0.72
N ILE A 409 11.70 16.56 -1.63
CA ILE A 409 10.25 16.62 -1.53
C ILE A 409 9.67 15.22 -1.72
N CYS A 410 8.77 14.85 -0.82
CA CYS A 410 8.01 13.62 -0.98
C CYS A 410 7.02 13.73 -2.14
N GLU A 411 7.11 12.86 -3.14
CA GLU A 411 6.19 12.85 -4.29
C GLU A 411 4.75 12.49 -3.91
N ASN A 412 4.57 11.72 -2.84
CA ASN A 412 3.23 11.34 -2.38
C ASN A 412 2.49 12.48 -1.64
N CYS A 413 3.11 13.13 -0.65
CA CYS A 413 2.44 14.15 0.19
C CYS A 413 2.97 15.59 0.04
N GLN A 414 3.96 15.82 -0.84
CA GLN A 414 4.66 17.10 -1.03
C GLN A 414 5.36 17.68 0.22
N HIS A 415 5.55 16.87 1.27
CA HIS A 415 6.32 17.29 2.44
C HIS A 415 7.79 17.53 2.08
N ILE A 416 8.33 18.63 2.57
CA ILE A 416 9.71 19.07 2.34
C ILE A 416 10.60 18.51 3.45
N HIS A 417 11.71 17.88 3.06
CA HIS A 417 12.74 17.37 3.94
C HIS A 417 14.01 18.21 3.85
N THR A 418 14.72 18.36 4.97
CA THR A 418 16.03 19.01 5.03
C THR A 418 17.14 18.12 4.46
N GLU A 419 17.07 16.82 4.76
CA GLU A 419 18.00 15.80 4.29
C GLU A 419 17.24 14.65 3.65
N TRP A 420 17.92 13.89 2.78
CA TRP A 420 17.33 12.68 2.24
C TRP A 420 17.10 11.63 3.33
N LYS A 421 15.94 10.98 3.29
CA LYS A 421 15.55 9.85 4.13
C LYS A 421 14.88 8.75 3.29
N PRO A 422 15.00 7.46 3.67
CA PRO A 422 14.37 6.37 2.93
C PRO A 422 12.84 6.38 3.04
N THR A 423 12.30 6.93 4.12
CA THR A 423 10.87 7.08 4.38
C THR A 423 10.49 8.53 4.64
N CYS A 424 9.36 8.98 4.11
CA CYS A 424 8.82 10.29 4.42
C CYS A 424 8.39 10.38 5.90
N GLU A 425 8.71 11.47 6.57
CA GLU A 425 8.40 11.71 7.99
C GLU A 425 6.93 12.07 8.22
N ASN A 426 6.25 12.55 7.18
CA ASN A 426 4.86 12.96 7.26
C ASN A 426 3.90 11.82 6.91
N CYS A 427 4.04 11.24 5.71
CA CYS A 427 3.12 10.20 5.22
C CYS A 427 3.68 8.77 5.34
N GLU A 428 4.90 8.59 5.88
CA GLU A 428 5.55 7.30 6.08
C GLU A 428 5.68 6.46 4.78
N SER A 429 5.68 7.11 3.61
CA SER A 429 5.85 6.44 2.32
C SER A 429 7.33 6.14 2.07
N PHE A 430 7.62 4.98 1.49
CA PHE A 430 8.98 4.50 1.24
C PHE A 430 9.44 4.82 -0.19
N ASP A 431 10.69 5.28 -0.35
CA ASP A 431 11.32 5.64 -1.64
C ASP A 431 10.47 6.62 -2.46
N THR A 432 10.05 7.73 -1.85
CA THR A 432 9.24 8.77 -2.50
C THR A 432 9.89 10.14 -2.50
N LEU A 433 11.12 10.30 -1.99
CA LEU A 433 11.79 11.60 -1.96
C LEU A 433 12.49 11.88 -3.29
N SER A 434 12.23 13.04 -3.88
CA SER A 434 12.92 13.55 -5.06
C SER A 434 13.43 14.98 -4.86
N TRP A 435 14.54 15.30 -5.51
CA TRP A 435 15.16 16.63 -5.46
C TRP A 435 14.54 17.52 -6.54
N LYS A 436 13.65 18.43 -6.14
CA LYS A 436 12.91 19.29 -7.08
C LYS A 436 12.58 20.64 -6.45
N THR A 437 12.35 21.65 -7.28
CA THR A 437 11.84 22.94 -6.81
C THR A 437 10.46 22.73 -6.21
N PRO A 438 10.21 23.16 -4.95
CA PRO A 438 8.88 23.09 -4.39
C PRO A 438 7.90 23.87 -5.28
N PRO A 439 6.66 23.38 -5.46
CA PRO A 439 5.63 24.23 -6.03
C PRO A 439 5.61 25.51 -5.20
N GLN A 440 5.50 26.67 -5.84
CA GLN A 440 5.39 27.94 -5.11
C GLN A 440 4.21 27.80 -4.16
N SER A 441 4.50 27.47 -2.91
CA SER A 441 3.56 27.64 -1.84
C SER A 441 3.31 29.14 -1.86
N GLU A 442 2.05 29.54 -2.00
CA GLU A 442 1.55 30.83 -1.53
C GLU A 442 1.74 30.87 0.00
N VAL A 443 2.97 30.71 0.49
CA VAL A 443 3.38 31.45 1.66
C VAL A 443 3.45 32.87 1.13
N ALA A 444 2.28 33.51 1.08
CA ALA A 444 2.17 34.93 1.25
C ALA A 444 2.89 35.22 2.56
N MET A 445 4.19 35.44 2.46
CA MET A 445 4.93 36.15 3.48
C MET A 445 4.10 37.42 3.69
N PRO A 446 3.55 37.67 4.88
CA PRO A 446 2.67 38.83 5.09
C PRO A 446 3.44 40.05 4.60
N GLY A 447 2.84 40.82 3.69
CA GLY A 447 3.49 41.88 2.92
C GLY A 447 4.27 42.86 3.79
N GLY A 448 5.55 42.55 4.03
CA GLY A 448 6.31 43.18 5.10
C GLY A 448 7.83 42.98 5.01
N ILE A 449 8.35 42.64 3.82
CA ILE A 449 9.79 42.71 3.53
C ILE A 449 10.04 43.58 2.28
N GLU A 450 9.09 44.45 1.92
CA GLU A 450 9.49 45.70 1.27
C GLU A 450 10.08 46.57 2.39
N MET A 451 11.40 46.52 2.54
CA MET A 451 12.11 47.43 3.43
C MET A 451 11.76 48.86 2.99
N LEU A 452 11.22 49.65 3.92
CA LEU A 452 10.87 51.04 3.66
C LEU A 452 12.06 51.76 3.01
N PRO A 453 11.85 52.60 1.98
CA PRO A 453 12.90 53.34 1.28
C PRO A 453 13.79 54.21 2.17
N LEU A 454 13.48 54.33 3.46
CA LEU A 454 14.24 55.05 4.47
C LEU A 454 15.44 54.26 5.02
N ILE A 455 15.50 52.94 4.82
CA ILE A 455 16.62 52.09 5.27
C ILE A 455 17.67 51.91 4.16
N MET A 456 17.24 52.02 2.91
CA MET A 456 18.13 52.10 1.75
C MET A 456 18.51 53.57 1.61
N GLY A 457 19.77 53.94 1.87
CA GLY A 457 20.21 55.35 1.83
C GLY A 457 19.75 56.08 0.55
N PRO A 458 19.69 57.44 0.59
CA PRO A 458 19.06 58.21 -0.47
C PRO A 458 19.66 57.84 -1.83
N LYS A 459 18.78 57.53 -2.79
CA LYS A 459 19.14 57.44 -4.20
C LYS A 459 19.83 58.76 -4.58
N THR A 460 21.10 58.71 -4.92
CA THR A 460 21.75 59.79 -5.64
C THR A 460 21.15 59.81 -7.05
N ASP A 461 20.15 60.64 -7.25
CA ASP A 461 19.68 61.04 -8.58
C ASP A 461 20.81 61.85 -9.23
N GLU A 462 21.69 61.18 -9.98
CA GLU A 462 22.45 61.84 -11.04
C GLU A 462 21.47 62.17 -12.17
N GLY A 463 20.84 63.34 -12.07
CA GLY A 463 19.86 63.77 -13.05
C GLY A 463 19.14 65.07 -12.70
N SER A 464 19.81 66.05 -12.10
CA SER A 464 19.25 67.40 -12.02
C SER A 464 19.48 68.13 -13.36
N GLU A 465 18.51 68.02 -14.25
CA GLU A 465 18.32 69.00 -15.33
C GLU A 465 18.21 70.39 -14.72
N VAL A 466 19.14 71.26 -15.13
CA VAL A 466 19.08 72.69 -14.85
C VAL A 466 17.93 73.27 -15.66
N VAL A 467 16.81 73.57 -15.00
CA VAL A 467 15.75 74.40 -15.56
C VAL A 467 16.15 75.87 -15.34
N VAL A 468 16.60 76.52 -16.40
CA VAL A 468 16.76 77.99 -16.45
C VAL A 468 15.36 78.59 -16.55
N ILE A 469 14.99 79.42 -15.57
CA ILE A 469 13.78 80.24 -15.61
C ILE A 469 14.19 81.61 -16.15
N GLU A 470 13.90 81.87 -17.43
CA GLU A 470 13.86 83.23 -17.98
C GLU A 470 12.48 83.83 -17.73
N ASP A 471 12.47 85.13 -17.40
CA ASP A 471 11.33 86.04 -17.20
C ASP A 471 10.63 86.00 -15.83
N ALA A 472 11.26 86.67 -14.85
CA ALA A 472 10.55 87.31 -13.74
C ALA A 472 10.44 88.82 -14.01
N GLU A 473 9.23 89.29 -14.33
CA GLU A 473 8.89 90.71 -14.42
C GLU A 473 9.02 91.39 -13.04
N ILE A 474 9.82 92.45 -12.99
CA ILE A 474 10.06 93.29 -11.82
C ILE A 474 8.94 94.32 -11.72
N ILE A 475 8.12 94.25 -10.67
CA ILE A 475 7.21 95.33 -10.29
C ILE A 475 7.93 96.20 -9.26
N GLU A 476 8.37 97.39 -9.69
CA GLU A 476 8.95 98.40 -8.79
C GLU A 476 7.85 99.09 -7.99
N ASP A 477 7.89 98.97 -6.65
CA ASP A 477 7.20 99.87 -5.74
C ASP A 477 8.23 100.80 -5.10
N LYS A 478 8.24 102.07 -5.56
CA LYS A 478 8.99 103.16 -4.94
C LYS A 478 8.02 104.17 -4.37
N THR A 479 7.93 104.16 -3.05
CA THR A 479 7.39 105.24 -2.24
C THR A 479 8.41 106.39 -2.22
N GLU A 480 8.02 107.60 -2.64
CA GLU A 480 8.66 108.84 -2.21
C GLU A 480 7.63 109.75 -1.53
N ALA A 481 8.02 110.21 -0.34
CA ALA A 481 7.30 111.17 0.47
C ALA A 481 7.68 112.61 0.07
N LYS A 482 6.70 113.41 -0.36
CA LYS A 482 6.39 114.73 0.20
C LYS A 482 5.10 115.31 -0.36
#